data_AF-A0A7W1T7P1-F1
#
_entry.id   AF-A0A7W1T7P1-F1
#
_cell.length_a   1.000
_cell.length_b   1.000
_cell.length_c   1.000
_cell.angle_alpha   90.00
_cell.angle_beta   90.00
_cell.angle_gamma   90.00
#
_symmetry.space_group_name_H-M   'P 1'
#
loop_
_entity.id
_entity.type
_entity.pdbx_description
1 polymer ?
#
loop_
_entity_poly.entity_id
_entity_poly.type
_entity_poly.pdbx_seq_one_letter_code
_entity_poly.pdbx_strand_id
1 'polypeptide(L)'
;MDWKKTETIFIIAFLILDIFLLILFIDSRMSSSPTPLVSQTLEEKLKSENITYGKIPSNPEKGSYLTTEPLAFTQKDINDLKGQKISVLNADQRIYSVLVKPVKIDPEKYGADLMPFLKSDVFEGDRYTYWGYDSDRREMTFNQKIDGRPVLFNTNGQIVFNLNKDNEVISYRQTMLGDPKMFDEKDDVISGTDALEVLHQHGDLKQNSKIVNTTLGYYNLVSLPSSDVYLPVWAFEVKHEKQTTFFLVNGLEGSVINSSDLQANEEIPNSESDAVQKARQ
;
A
#
# COMPACT_ATOMS: atom_id res chain seq x y z
N MET A 1 12.66 32.78 -52.59
CA MET A 1 12.86 31.72 -51.60
C MET A 1 11.93 30.58 -51.99
N ASP A 2 12.48 29.41 -52.28
CA ASP A 2 11.73 28.29 -52.87
C ASP A 2 10.77 27.67 -51.85
N TRP A 3 9.59 28.29 -51.69
CA TRP A 3 8.55 27.93 -50.73
C TRP A 3 8.15 26.44 -50.80
N LYS A 4 8.08 25.89 -52.01
CA LYS A 4 7.81 24.46 -52.24
C LYS A 4 8.89 23.52 -51.70
N LYS A 5 10.16 23.95 -51.65
CA LYS A 5 11.26 23.14 -51.11
C LYS A 5 11.20 23.08 -49.58
N THR A 6 10.91 24.21 -48.93
CA THR A 6 10.76 24.26 -47.47
C THR A 6 9.54 23.45 -46.99
N GLU A 7 8.41 23.52 -47.72
CA GLU A 7 7.20 22.74 -47.41
C GLU A 7 7.45 21.22 -47.53
N THR A 8 8.17 20.79 -48.55
CA THR A 8 8.52 19.37 -48.76
C THR A 8 9.44 18.84 -47.65
N ILE A 9 10.41 19.63 -47.20
CA ILE A 9 11.31 19.26 -46.10
C ILE A 9 10.53 19.06 -44.80
N PHE A 10 9.53 19.91 -44.53
CA PHE A 10 8.71 19.82 -43.32
C PHE A 10 7.85 18.55 -43.31
N ILE A 11 7.27 18.19 -44.46
CA ILE A 11 6.49 16.95 -44.63
C ILE A 11 7.38 15.72 -44.40
N ILE A 12 8.59 15.71 -44.95
CA ILE A 12 9.53 14.59 -44.77
C ILE A 12 10.00 14.47 -43.31
N ALA A 13 10.28 15.59 -42.65
CA ALA A 13 10.69 15.58 -41.24
C ALA A 13 9.58 15.04 -40.33
N PHE A 14 8.32 15.44 -40.58
CA PHE A 14 7.17 14.93 -39.83
C PHE A 14 6.94 13.44 -40.06
N LEU A 15 7.08 12.97 -41.30
CA LEU A 15 6.97 11.54 -41.64
C LEU A 15 8.03 10.69 -40.89
N ILE A 16 9.27 11.18 -40.79
CA ILE A 16 10.34 10.48 -40.05
C ILE A 16 9.99 10.40 -38.55
N LEU A 17 9.46 11.48 -37.98
CA LEU A 17 9.00 11.51 -36.59
C LEU A 17 7.84 10.53 -36.35
N ASP A 18 6.85 10.49 -37.24
CA ASP A 18 5.70 9.58 -37.15
C ASP A 18 6.14 8.12 -37.25
N ILE A 19 7.08 7.79 -38.14
CA ILE A 19 7.66 6.44 -38.24
C ILE A 19 8.42 6.10 -36.96
N PHE A 20 9.19 7.03 -36.41
CA PHE A 20 9.90 6.84 -35.14
C PHE A 20 8.93 6.58 -33.98
N LEU A 21 7.85 7.37 -33.88
CA LEU A 21 6.79 7.18 -32.89
C LEU A 21 6.06 5.85 -33.09
N LEU A 22 5.80 5.45 -34.34
CA LEU A 22 5.18 4.16 -34.65
C LEU A 22 6.09 2.98 -34.24
N ILE A 23 7.41 3.09 -34.45
CA ILE A 23 8.37 2.10 -33.99
C ILE A 23 8.37 2.03 -32.46
N LEU A 24 8.43 3.17 -31.75
CA LEU A 24 8.36 3.20 -30.28
C LEU A 24 7.02 2.64 -29.75
N PHE A 25 5.91 2.94 -30.41
CA PHE A 25 4.59 2.44 -30.05
C PHE A 25 4.47 0.93 -30.26
N ILE A 26 5.00 0.42 -31.38
CA ILE A 26 5.04 -1.01 -31.67
C ILE A 26 6.00 -1.72 -30.71
N ASP A 27 7.18 -1.17 -30.42
CA ASP A 27 8.16 -1.75 -29.48
C ASP A 27 7.62 -1.81 -28.04
N SER A 28 6.92 -0.75 -27.61
CA SER A 28 6.17 -0.74 -26.35
C SER A 28 5.08 -1.82 -26.29
N ARG A 29 4.47 -2.18 -27.43
CA ARG A 29 3.45 -3.25 -27.54
C ARG A 29 4.05 -4.64 -27.77
N MET A 30 5.21 -4.75 -28.44
CA MET A 30 5.88 -6.01 -28.78
C MET A 30 6.81 -6.50 -27.67
N SER A 31 7.18 -5.62 -26.73
CA SER A 31 7.71 -6.02 -25.42
C SER A 31 6.76 -6.96 -24.66
N SER A 32 5.51 -7.11 -25.11
CA SER A 32 4.49 -8.01 -24.57
C SER A 32 4.36 -9.37 -25.31
N SER A 33 5.33 -9.79 -26.14
CA SER A 33 5.27 -11.11 -26.78
C SER A 33 6.66 -11.72 -27.01
N PRO A 34 7.10 -12.72 -26.22
CA PRO A 34 8.39 -13.36 -26.41
C PRO A 34 8.38 -14.27 -27.64
N THR A 35 9.36 -14.05 -28.52
CA THR A 35 9.83 -15.04 -29.51
C THR A 35 10.44 -16.23 -28.76
N PRO A 36 10.26 -17.50 -29.21
CA PRO A 36 10.70 -18.67 -28.46
C PRO A 36 12.18 -18.96 -28.73
N LEU A 37 13.06 -18.12 -28.18
CA LEU A 37 14.28 -18.68 -27.61
C LEU A 37 13.82 -19.49 -26.40
N VAL A 38 14.44 -20.64 -26.13
CA VAL A 38 14.17 -21.42 -24.90
C VAL A 38 14.65 -20.58 -23.72
N SER A 39 13.85 -19.58 -23.37
CA SER A 39 13.98 -18.77 -22.18
C SER A 39 13.41 -19.63 -21.07
N GLN A 40 14.22 -19.82 -20.02
CA GLN A 40 13.73 -20.47 -18.83
C GLN A 40 12.48 -19.72 -18.36
N THR A 41 11.45 -20.47 -17.99
CA THR A 41 10.24 -19.88 -17.42
C THR A 41 10.61 -19.12 -16.14
N LEU A 42 9.80 -18.12 -15.74
CA LEU A 42 10.02 -17.43 -14.46
C LEU A 42 10.19 -18.42 -13.30
N GLU A 43 9.37 -19.48 -13.28
CA GLU A 43 9.46 -20.54 -12.27
C GLU A 43 10.82 -21.24 -12.28
N GLU A 44 11.36 -21.56 -13.46
CA GLU A 44 12.69 -22.17 -13.59
C GLU A 44 13.81 -21.23 -13.12
N LYS A 45 13.72 -19.94 -13.45
CA LYS A 45 14.68 -18.92 -12.99
C LYS A 45 14.68 -18.81 -11.47
N LEU A 46 13.50 -18.59 -10.87
CA LEU A 46 13.33 -18.48 -9.42
C LEU A 46 13.82 -19.73 -8.69
N LYS A 47 13.52 -20.91 -9.24
CA LYS A 47 13.99 -22.19 -8.70
C LYS A 47 15.50 -22.34 -8.78
N SER A 48 16.14 -21.90 -9.87
CA SER A 48 17.60 -21.93 -10.01
C SER A 48 18.31 -21.05 -8.98
N GLU A 49 17.63 -19.99 -8.54
CA GLU A 49 18.10 -19.02 -7.55
C GLU A 49 17.66 -19.36 -6.11
N ASN A 50 17.05 -20.53 -5.89
CA ASN A 50 16.47 -20.95 -4.60
C ASN A 50 15.45 -19.95 -4.03
N ILE A 51 14.76 -19.22 -4.89
CA ILE A 51 13.70 -18.29 -4.49
C ILE A 51 12.39 -19.07 -4.38
N THR A 52 11.72 -18.93 -3.24
CA THR A 52 10.42 -19.56 -2.99
C THR A 52 9.34 -18.50 -2.83
N TYR A 53 8.13 -18.78 -3.31
CA TYR A 53 6.99 -17.87 -3.20
C TYR A 53 5.73 -18.61 -2.75
N GLY A 54 4.89 -17.90 -2.00
CA GLY A 54 3.57 -18.37 -1.59
C GLY A 54 2.54 -18.31 -2.72
N LYS A 55 1.25 -18.34 -2.37
CA LYS A 55 0.18 -18.16 -3.34
C LYS A 55 0.18 -16.71 -3.83
N ILE A 56 0.30 -16.53 -5.15
CA ILE A 56 0.22 -15.22 -5.79
C ILE A 56 -1.17 -15.06 -6.41
N PRO A 57 -1.90 -13.96 -6.15
CA PRO A 57 -3.16 -13.72 -6.83
C PRO A 57 -2.93 -13.40 -8.31
N SER A 58 -3.65 -14.08 -9.19
CA SER A 58 -3.52 -13.94 -10.67
C SER A 58 -4.86 -13.62 -11.35
N ASN A 59 -5.88 -13.24 -10.59
CA ASN A 59 -7.15 -12.85 -11.19
C ASN A 59 -7.01 -11.48 -11.88
N PRO A 60 -7.68 -11.28 -13.03
CA PRO A 60 -7.76 -9.96 -13.66
C PRO A 60 -8.40 -8.95 -12.70
N GLU A 61 -7.74 -7.83 -12.52
CA GLU A 61 -8.16 -6.75 -11.63
C GLU A 61 -8.11 -5.44 -12.40
N LYS A 62 -9.01 -4.50 -12.06
CA LYS A 62 -8.95 -3.13 -12.59
C LYS A 62 -8.55 -2.15 -11.52
N GLY A 63 -7.95 -1.03 -11.91
CA GLY A 63 -7.46 -0.04 -10.98
C GLY A 63 -7.39 1.33 -11.62
N SER A 64 -7.43 2.36 -10.80
CA SER A 64 -7.14 3.72 -11.21
C SER A 64 -6.41 4.44 -10.09
N TYR A 65 -5.81 5.57 -10.44
CA TYR A 65 -5.34 6.53 -9.44
C TYR A 65 -6.53 7.03 -8.61
N LEU A 66 -6.24 7.44 -7.38
CA LEU A 66 -7.22 8.11 -6.54
C LEU A 66 -6.58 9.23 -5.74
N THR A 67 -7.39 10.19 -5.33
CA THR A 67 -7.00 11.19 -4.35
C THR A 67 -7.84 11.08 -3.09
N THR A 68 -7.19 11.28 -1.94
CA THR A 68 -7.86 11.40 -0.64
C THR A 68 -7.00 12.23 0.31
N GLU A 69 -7.59 12.68 1.40
CA GLU A 69 -6.94 13.44 2.46
C GLU A 69 -7.24 12.80 3.82
N PRO A 70 -6.38 12.98 4.83
CA PRO A 70 -6.70 12.57 6.19
C PRO A 70 -8.00 13.21 6.69
N LEU A 71 -8.90 12.39 7.22
CA LEU A 71 -10.16 12.81 7.83
C LEU A 71 -9.90 13.49 9.18
N ALA A 72 -10.51 14.65 9.40
CA ALA A 72 -10.61 15.25 10.71
C ALA A 72 -11.84 14.72 11.44
N PHE A 73 -11.63 14.04 12.57
CA PHE A 73 -12.65 13.53 13.47
C PHE A 73 -13.28 14.65 14.28
N THR A 74 -14.59 14.57 14.46
CA THR A 74 -15.36 15.46 15.31
C THR A 74 -15.83 14.74 16.57
N GLN A 75 -16.23 15.52 17.58
CA GLN A 75 -16.83 14.94 18.78
C GLN A 75 -18.09 14.10 18.45
N LYS A 76 -18.81 14.43 17.37
CA LYS A 76 -20.01 13.68 16.95
C LYS A 76 -19.67 12.25 16.53
N ASP A 77 -18.53 12.05 15.90
CA ASP A 77 -18.09 10.75 15.37
C ASP A 77 -17.83 9.73 16.49
N ILE A 78 -17.51 10.20 17.69
CA ILE A 78 -17.17 9.37 18.84
C ILE A 78 -18.27 9.31 19.92
N ASN A 79 -19.33 10.11 19.81
CA ASN A 79 -20.35 10.24 20.86
C ASN A 79 -21.18 8.96 21.08
N ASP A 80 -21.36 8.18 20.01
CA ASP A 80 -22.18 6.97 20.05
C ASP A 80 -21.42 5.75 20.57
N LEU A 81 -20.08 5.83 20.58
CA LEU A 81 -19.22 4.76 21.07
C LEU A 81 -19.24 4.68 22.60
N LYS A 82 -19.49 3.49 23.15
CA LYS A 82 -19.63 3.24 24.60
C LYS A 82 -18.53 2.32 25.11
N GLY A 83 -18.39 2.24 26.44
CA GLY A 83 -17.44 1.29 27.06
C GLY A 83 -15.97 1.70 26.96
N GLN A 84 -15.68 2.94 26.58
CA GLN A 84 -14.33 3.44 26.38
C GLN A 84 -14.20 4.93 26.70
N LYS A 85 -12.98 5.36 27.02
CA LYS A 85 -12.60 6.76 27.20
C LYS A 85 -11.89 7.22 25.93
N ILE A 86 -12.56 8.07 25.16
CA ILE A 86 -12.10 8.49 23.83
C ILE A 86 -11.66 9.95 23.90
N SER A 87 -10.59 10.27 23.19
CA SER A 87 -10.12 11.63 22.99
C SER A 87 -9.71 11.80 21.53
N VAL A 88 -10.10 12.93 20.96
CA VAL A 88 -9.61 13.36 19.66
C VAL A 88 -8.33 14.16 19.90
N LEU A 89 -7.25 13.80 19.20
CA LEU A 89 -5.90 14.34 19.37
C LEU A 89 -5.39 14.98 18.07
N ASN A 90 -4.32 15.77 18.17
CA ASN A 90 -3.59 16.38 17.04
C ASN A 90 -4.51 17.17 16.10
N ALA A 91 -5.12 18.25 16.61
CA ALA A 91 -6.00 19.14 15.85
C ALA A 91 -7.02 18.36 15.00
N ASP A 92 -7.64 17.36 15.63
CA ASP A 92 -8.74 16.56 15.11
C ASP A 92 -8.41 15.40 14.16
N GLN A 93 -7.15 15.07 13.90
CA GLN A 93 -6.82 14.02 12.89
C GLN A 93 -6.58 12.61 13.45
N ARG A 94 -6.72 12.42 14.77
CA ARG A 94 -6.49 11.11 15.39
C ARG A 94 -7.44 10.86 16.54
N ILE A 95 -8.02 9.67 16.57
CA ILE A 95 -8.70 9.16 17.76
C ILE A 95 -7.70 8.39 18.62
N TYR A 96 -7.72 8.64 19.91
CA TYR A 96 -7.14 7.77 20.93
C TYR A 96 -8.22 7.28 21.86
N SER A 97 -8.32 5.96 22.04
CA SER A 97 -9.33 5.34 22.88
C SER A 97 -8.69 4.38 23.87
N VAL A 98 -9.12 4.45 25.13
CA VAL A 98 -8.77 3.52 26.19
C VAL A 98 -10.02 2.75 26.60
N LEU A 99 -9.96 1.42 26.50
CA LEU A 99 -11.10 0.57 26.79
C LEU A 99 -11.32 0.45 28.30
N VAL A 100 -12.57 0.52 28.74
CA VAL A 100 -12.93 0.29 30.15
C VAL A 100 -12.79 -1.19 30.51
N LYS A 101 -13.11 -2.07 29.57
CA LYS A 101 -12.90 -3.52 29.68
C LYS A 101 -11.98 -3.97 28.55
N PRO A 102 -10.84 -4.62 28.86
CA PRO A 102 -9.98 -5.17 27.82
C PRO A 102 -10.70 -6.19 26.96
N VAL A 103 -10.36 -6.24 25.67
CA VAL A 103 -10.90 -7.22 24.72
C VAL A 103 -9.86 -8.30 24.48
N LYS A 104 -10.13 -9.52 24.95
CA LYS A 104 -9.22 -10.65 24.79
C LYS A 104 -9.17 -11.11 23.34
N ILE A 105 -7.97 -11.35 22.84
CA ILE A 105 -7.71 -11.83 21.48
C ILE A 105 -7.12 -13.23 21.56
N ASP A 106 -7.58 -14.12 20.69
CA ASP A 106 -6.92 -15.40 20.44
C ASP A 106 -5.72 -15.18 19.49
N PRO A 107 -4.49 -15.46 19.93
CA PRO A 107 -3.31 -15.36 19.07
C PRO A 107 -3.35 -16.22 17.81
N GLU A 108 -4.17 -17.27 17.78
CA GLU A 108 -4.31 -18.12 16.61
C GLU A 108 -5.30 -17.56 15.58
N LYS A 109 -6.09 -16.54 15.95
CA LYS A 109 -7.17 -15.95 15.14
C LYS A 109 -7.08 -14.43 14.99
N TYR A 110 -5.87 -13.87 15.13
CA TYR A 110 -5.62 -12.43 14.98
C TYR A 110 -6.40 -11.86 13.78
N GLY A 111 -7.19 -10.82 14.02
CA GLY A 111 -8.10 -10.23 13.03
C GLY A 111 -9.56 -10.66 13.21
N ALA A 112 -9.88 -11.95 13.07
CA ALA A 112 -11.27 -12.43 13.02
C ALA A 112 -12.03 -12.19 14.32
N ASP A 113 -11.39 -12.44 15.46
CA ASP A 113 -12.00 -12.28 16.79
C ASP A 113 -12.22 -10.80 17.16
N LEU A 114 -11.49 -9.89 16.50
CA LEU A 114 -11.63 -8.44 16.71
C LEU A 114 -12.65 -7.80 15.77
N MET A 115 -13.09 -8.51 14.72
CA MET A 115 -14.10 -7.99 13.78
C MET A 115 -15.41 -7.55 14.43
N PRO A 116 -15.98 -8.28 15.43
CA PRO A 116 -17.18 -7.82 16.12
C PRO A 116 -16.94 -6.48 16.81
N PHE A 117 -15.82 -6.35 17.54
CA PHE A 117 -15.44 -5.12 18.23
C PHE A 117 -15.19 -3.95 17.26
N LEU A 118 -14.50 -4.20 16.14
CA LEU A 118 -14.30 -3.20 15.08
C LEU A 118 -15.63 -2.67 14.53
N LYS A 119 -16.64 -3.53 14.41
CA LYS A 119 -17.96 -3.14 13.87
C LYS A 119 -18.82 -2.36 14.88
N SER A 120 -18.72 -2.66 16.17
CA SER A 120 -19.60 -2.08 17.19
C SER A 120 -19.00 -0.89 17.93
N ASP A 121 -17.70 -0.93 18.21
CA ASP A 121 -17.06 -0.07 19.21
C ASP A 121 -15.92 0.81 18.63
N VAL A 122 -15.65 0.68 17.34
CA VAL A 122 -14.66 1.50 16.61
C VAL A 122 -15.34 2.25 15.48
N PHE A 123 -15.05 3.55 15.36
CA PHE A 123 -15.60 4.40 14.31
C PHE A 123 -15.25 3.83 12.93
N GLU A 124 -16.26 3.50 12.11
CA GLU A 124 -16.08 2.89 10.77
C GLU A 124 -15.06 1.73 10.74
N GLY A 125 -14.97 0.93 11.81
CA GLY A 125 -13.93 -0.11 11.93
C GLY A 125 -14.07 -1.25 10.91
N ASP A 126 -15.23 -1.42 10.29
CA ASP A 126 -15.47 -2.39 9.21
C ASP A 126 -14.75 -2.05 7.90
N ARG A 127 -14.36 -0.77 7.74
CA ARG A 127 -13.53 -0.30 6.63
C ARG A 127 -12.07 -0.69 6.78
N TYR A 128 -11.66 -1.35 7.85
CA TYR A 128 -10.27 -1.75 8.06
C TYR A 128 -10.07 -3.26 7.88
N THR A 129 -8.85 -3.68 7.59
CA THR A 129 -8.45 -5.09 7.49
C THR A 129 -7.16 -5.32 8.25
N TYR A 130 -7.04 -6.52 8.83
CA TYR A 130 -5.84 -6.91 9.56
C TYR A 130 -4.61 -6.87 8.63
N TRP A 131 -3.53 -6.25 9.12
CA TRP A 131 -2.25 -6.16 8.41
C TRP A 131 -1.18 -7.04 9.09
N GLY A 132 -1.03 -6.91 10.40
CA GLY A 132 0.02 -7.64 11.11
C GLY A 132 0.03 -7.39 12.61
N TYR A 133 0.86 -8.16 13.30
CA TYR A 133 1.10 -8.06 14.73
C TYR A 133 2.61 -7.93 14.98
N ASP A 134 2.99 -6.87 15.69
CA ASP A 134 4.35 -6.63 16.16
C ASP A 134 4.46 -7.17 17.59
N SER A 135 5.22 -8.27 17.76
CA SER A 135 5.42 -8.90 19.07
C SER A 135 6.27 -8.09 20.04
N ASP A 136 7.19 -7.29 19.51
CA ASP A 136 8.13 -6.51 20.33
C ASP A 136 7.40 -5.33 20.98
N ARG A 137 6.53 -4.68 20.20
CA ARG A 137 5.67 -3.57 20.66
C ARG A 137 4.36 -4.04 21.29
N ARG A 138 3.94 -5.30 21.04
CA ARG A 138 2.60 -5.82 21.35
C ARG A 138 1.50 -4.96 20.73
N GLU A 139 1.69 -4.64 19.45
CA GLU A 139 0.78 -3.81 18.68
C GLU A 139 0.19 -4.59 17.51
N MET A 140 -1.12 -4.46 17.33
CA MET A 140 -1.84 -5.07 16.21
C MET A 140 -2.31 -3.98 15.26
N THR A 141 -1.98 -4.14 13.99
CA THR A 141 -2.18 -3.12 12.96
C THR A 141 -3.26 -3.54 11.99
N PHE A 142 -4.17 -2.61 11.71
CA PHE A 142 -5.21 -2.74 10.69
C PHE A 142 -5.13 -1.57 9.73
N ASN A 143 -5.10 -1.85 8.43
CA ASN A 143 -5.07 -0.83 7.40
C ASN A 143 -6.48 -0.59 6.86
N GLN A 144 -6.80 0.67 6.58
CA GLN A 144 -8.05 1.05 5.93
C GLN A 144 -8.12 0.43 4.53
N LYS A 145 -9.32 0.02 4.11
CA LYS A 145 -9.62 -0.48 2.78
C LYS A 145 -10.23 0.63 1.93
N ILE A 146 -9.73 0.77 0.72
CA ILE A 146 -10.32 1.58 -0.35
C ILE A 146 -10.56 0.65 -1.54
N ASP A 147 -11.79 0.64 -2.07
CA ASP A 147 -12.21 -0.27 -3.14
C ASP A 147 -11.90 -1.77 -2.81
N GLY A 148 -12.10 -2.15 -1.55
CA GLY A 148 -11.81 -3.50 -1.05
C GLY A 148 -10.33 -3.82 -0.82
N ARG A 149 -9.41 -2.90 -1.14
CA ARG A 149 -7.95 -3.10 -1.06
C ARG A 149 -7.33 -2.30 0.08
N PRO A 150 -6.38 -2.86 0.85
CA PRO A 150 -5.73 -2.13 1.94
C PRO A 150 -4.88 -0.98 1.42
N VAL A 151 -4.87 0.14 2.15
CA VAL A 151 -3.87 1.20 1.99
C VAL A 151 -2.59 0.77 2.70
N LEU A 152 -1.50 0.67 1.96
CA LEU A 152 -0.22 0.13 2.41
C LEU A 152 0.70 1.25 2.88
N PHE A 153 1.46 0.98 3.95
CA PHE A 153 2.54 1.85 4.46
C PHE A 153 2.10 3.30 4.71
N ASN A 154 0.86 3.49 5.20
CA ASN A 154 0.29 4.81 5.45
C ASN A 154 -0.27 4.89 6.88
N THR A 155 0.25 5.83 7.66
CA THR A 155 -0.14 6.04 9.07
C THR A 155 -1.40 6.89 9.23
N ASN A 156 -1.94 7.49 8.17
CA ASN A 156 -3.15 8.30 8.15
C ASN A 156 -4.42 7.49 7.82
N GLY A 157 -4.31 6.19 7.54
CA GLY A 157 -5.45 5.29 7.30
C GLY A 157 -5.29 3.97 8.06
N GLN A 158 -5.07 4.04 9.38
CA GLN A 158 -4.69 2.88 10.18
C GLN A 158 -5.36 2.86 11.56
N ILE A 159 -5.68 1.66 12.04
CA ILE A 159 -5.96 1.41 13.46
C ILE A 159 -4.82 0.59 14.05
N VAL A 160 -4.29 1.06 15.17
CA VAL A 160 -3.23 0.40 15.92
C VAL A 160 -3.74 0.10 17.32
N PHE A 161 -3.96 -1.18 17.60
CA PHE A 161 -4.37 -1.68 18.91
C PHE A 161 -3.14 -2.00 19.76
N ASN A 162 -3.13 -1.55 21.02
CA ASN A 162 -2.11 -1.93 22.00
C ASN A 162 -2.63 -3.07 22.86
N LEU A 163 -1.80 -4.10 23.05
CA LEU A 163 -2.12 -5.28 23.83
C LEU A 163 -1.33 -5.31 25.14
N ASN A 164 -1.97 -5.82 26.19
CA ASN A 164 -1.30 -6.15 27.46
C ASN A 164 -0.54 -7.49 27.36
N LYS A 165 0.05 -7.94 28.47
CA LYS A 165 0.81 -9.21 28.54
C LYS A 165 -0.07 -10.45 28.41
N ASP A 166 -1.37 -10.31 28.60
CA ASP A 166 -2.36 -11.38 28.55
C ASP A 166 -3.06 -11.46 27.17
N ASN A 167 -2.53 -10.77 26.16
CA ASN A 167 -3.07 -10.63 24.80
C ASN A 167 -4.48 -10.01 24.77
N GLU A 168 -4.72 -9.03 25.63
CA GLU A 168 -5.97 -8.26 25.65
C GLU A 168 -5.71 -6.84 25.13
N VAL A 169 -6.57 -6.39 24.22
CA VAL A 169 -6.58 -5.02 23.72
C VAL A 169 -7.02 -4.09 24.84
N ILE A 170 -6.18 -3.10 25.14
CA ILE A 170 -6.42 -2.12 26.22
C ILE A 170 -6.67 -0.72 25.69
N SER A 171 -6.12 -0.39 24.53
CA SER A 171 -6.28 0.91 23.88
C SER A 171 -6.06 0.79 22.38
N TYR A 172 -6.50 1.80 21.64
CA TYR A 172 -6.16 1.94 20.23
C TYR A 172 -5.97 3.38 19.80
N ARG A 173 -5.18 3.54 18.75
CA ARG A 173 -5.09 4.78 17.96
C ARG A 173 -5.74 4.52 16.62
N GLN A 174 -6.48 5.51 16.13
CA GLN A 174 -7.14 5.43 14.84
C GLN A 174 -6.89 6.72 14.05
N THR A 175 -6.51 6.54 12.80
CA THR A 175 -6.48 7.56 11.75
C THR A 175 -7.29 7.04 10.58
N MET A 176 -7.84 7.94 9.78
CA MET A 176 -8.71 7.59 8.68
C MET A 176 -8.46 8.53 7.51
N LEU A 177 -8.43 7.99 6.30
CA LEU A 177 -8.52 8.75 5.06
C LEU A 177 -10.00 9.00 4.76
N GLY A 178 -10.30 10.21 4.30
CA GLY A 178 -11.62 10.60 3.86
C GLY A 178 -12.08 9.87 2.59
N ASP A 179 -13.19 10.32 2.04
CA ASP A 179 -13.78 9.68 0.87
C ASP A 179 -12.87 9.83 -0.35
N PRO A 180 -12.47 8.71 -0.98
CA PRO A 180 -11.56 8.74 -2.11
C PRO A 180 -12.26 9.25 -3.38
N LYS A 181 -11.59 10.11 -4.12
CA LYS A 181 -11.96 10.50 -5.48
C LYS A 181 -11.17 9.66 -6.46
N MET A 182 -11.82 8.69 -7.07
CA MET A 182 -11.23 7.83 -8.09
C MET A 182 -11.13 8.60 -9.41
N PHE A 183 -10.04 8.41 -10.14
CA PHE A 183 -9.93 8.89 -11.52
C PHE A 183 -10.84 8.04 -12.41
N ASP A 184 -11.49 8.67 -13.39
CA ASP A 184 -12.50 8.03 -14.25
C ASP A 184 -11.89 6.92 -15.13
N GLU A 185 -10.64 7.08 -15.53
CA GLU A 185 -9.92 6.12 -16.36
C GLU A 185 -9.43 4.95 -15.49
N LYS A 186 -10.07 3.79 -15.67
CA LYS A 186 -9.65 2.54 -15.06
C LYS A 186 -8.89 1.70 -16.07
N ASP A 187 -7.66 1.35 -15.72
CA ASP A 187 -6.80 0.46 -16.47
C ASP A 187 -6.78 -0.94 -15.86
N ASP A 188 -6.28 -1.88 -16.65
CA ASP A 188 -6.03 -3.23 -16.17
C ASP A 188 -4.80 -3.20 -15.24
N VAL A 189 -4.96 -3.80 -14.06
CA VAL A 189 -3.86 -4.01 -13.12
C VAL A 189 -3.12 -5.27 -13.56
N ILE A 190 -1.79 -5.18 -13.70
CA ILE A 190 -0.95 -6.34 -14.02
C ILE A 190 -1.19 -7.47 -13.01
N SER A 191 -1.07 -8.72 -13.44
CA SER A 191 -1.25 -9.84 -12.53
C SER A 191 -0.13 -9.88 -11.48
N GLY A 192 -0.37 -10.51 -10.32
CA GLY A 192 0.68 -10.67 -9.31
C GLY A 192 1.87 -11.48 -9.82
N THR A 193 1.64 -12.37 -10.80
CA THR A 193 2.70 -13.14 -11.48
C THR A 193 3.53 -12.26 -12.40
N ASP A 194 2.91 -11.35 -13.15
CA ASP A 194 3.64 -10.39 -14.00
C ASP A 194 4.42 -9.40 -13.12
N ALA A 195 3.83 -8.95 -12.01
CA ALA A 195 4.50 -8.08 -11.05
C ALA A 195 5.73 -8.77 -10.41
N LEU A 196 5.64 -10.08 -10.14
CA LEU A 196 6.79 -10.85 -9.67
C LEU A 196 7.87 -10.96 -10.76
N GLU A 197 7.48 -11.13 -12.01
CA GLU A 197 8.44 -11.14 -13.12
C GLU A 197 9.18 -9.80 -13.23
N VAL A 198 8.46 -8.68 -13.17
CA VAL A 198 9.04 -7.33 -13.15
C VAL A 198 10.03 -7.18 -11.99
N LEU A 199 9.64 -7.60 -10.78
CA LEU A 199 10.52 -7.52 -9.61
C LEU A 199 11.78 -8.39 -9.75
N HIS A 200 11.65 -9.60 -10.33
CA HIS A 200 12.78 -10.48 -10.60
C HIS A 200 13.73 -9.87 -11.63
N GLN A 201 13.20 -9.34 -12.74
CA GLN A 201 13.96 -8.70 -13.80
C GLN A 201 14.67 -7.42 -13.33
N HIS A 202 14.08 -6.69 -12.38
CA HIS A 202 14.72 -5.52 -11.77
C HIS A 202 15.99 -5.88 -10.97
N GLY A 203 16.10 -7.13 -10.50
CA GLY A 203 17.30 -7.65 -9.83
C GLY A 203 17.35 -7.39 -8.32
N ASP A 204 16.30 -6.85 -7.72
CA ASP A 204 16.22 -6.61 -6.27
C ASP A 204 16.04 -7.90 -5.46
N LEU A 205 15.51 -8.94 -6.09
CA LEU A 205 15.22 -10.20 -5.45
C LEU A 205 16.49 -11.06 -5.36
N LYS A 206 17.13 -11.06 -4.20
CA LYS A 206 18.35 -11.84 -3.95
C LYS A 206 18.08 -13.35 -4.01
N GLN A 207 19.10 -14.13 -4.37
CA GLN A 207 19.06 -15.60 -4.28
C GLN A 207 18.77 -16.06 -2.84
N ASN A 208 18.13 -17.22 -2.69
CA ASN A 208 17.70 -17.79 -1.40
C ASN A 208 16.68 -16.93 -0.63
N SER A 209 16.00 -16.00 -1.31
CA SER A 209 14.90 -15.22 -0.72
C SER A 209 13.59 -16.01 -0.70
N LYS A 210 12.73 -15.68 0.25
CA LYS A 210 11.39 -16.24 0.37
C LYS A 210 10.35 -15.13 0.33
N ILE A 211 9.50 -15.13 -0.69
CA ILE A 211 8.31 -14.29 -0.75
C ILE A 211 7.26 -14.92 0.16
N VAL A 212 6.99 -14.27 1.29
CA VAL A 212 6.09 -14.75 2.34
C VAL A 212 4.65 -14.43 1.98
N ASN A 213 4.40 -13.22 1.52
CA ASN A 213 3.07 -12.74 1.19
C ASN A 213 3.10 -11.78 -0.01
N THR A 214 2.00 -11.74 -0.75
CA THR A 214 1.80 -10.86 -1.91
C THR A 214 0.45 -10.19 -1.79
N THR A 215 0.43 -8.87 -1.66
CA THR A 215 -0.79 -8.09 -1.42
C THR A 215 -0.97 -7.02 -2.49
N LEU A 216 -2.16 -6.97 -3.10
CA LEU A 216 -2.58 -5.83 -3.92
C LEU A 216 -3.22 -4.78 -3.01
N GLY A 217 -2.68 -3.57 -3.03
CA GLY A 217 -3.13 -2.47 -2.18
C GLY A 217 -2.95 -1.11 -2.84
N TYR A 218 -3.29 -0.05 -2.12
CA TYR A 218 -3.01 1.33 -2.53
C TYR A 218 -1.78 1.86 -1.81
N TYR A 219 -0.90 2.56 -2.53
CA TYR A 219 0.27 3.22 -1.95
C TYR A 219 0.23 4.72 -2.25
N ASN A 220 0.66 5.54 -1.29
CA ASN A 220 0.74 6.99 -1.47
C ASN A 220 1.95 7.30 -2.36
N LEU A 221 1.68 7.72 -3.59
CA LEU A 221 2.70 8.09 -4.57
C LEU A 221 3.32 9.44 -4.24
N VAL A 222 2.45 10.41 -3.95
CA VAL A 222 2.84 11.79 -3.72
C VAL A 222 1.79 12.48 -2.86
N SER A 223 2.26 13.23 -1.87
CA SER A 223 1.43 14.09 -1.03
C SER A 223 1.42 15.51 -1.58
N LEU A 224 0.25 16.02 -1.96
CA LEU A 224 0.10 17.39 -2.48
C LEU A 224 -0.58 18.27 -1.42
N PRO A 225 -0.44 19.62 -1.49
CA PRO A 225 -1.07 20.51 -0.51
C PRO A 225 -2.59 20.39 -0.40
N SER A 226 -3.25 19.91 -1.46
CA SER A 226 -4.71 19.76 -1.52
C SER A 226 -5.21 18.35 -1.21
N SER A 227 -4.41 17.32 -1.50
CA SER A 227 -4.80 15.91 -1.38
C SER A 227 -3.62 15.01 -1.75
N ASP A 228 -3.57 13.83 -1.17
CA ASP A 228 -2.56 12.82 -1.52
C ASP A 228 -3.04 11.99 -2.71
N VAL A 229 -2.11 11.61 -3.58
CA VAL A 229 -2.36 10.77 -4.76
C VAL A 229 -1.89 9.36 -4.46
N TYR A 230 -2.78 8.39 -4.71
CA TYR A 230 -2.52 6.98 -4.51
C TYR A 230 -2.67 6.22 -5.81
N LEU A 231 -1.92 5.13 -5.92
CA LEU A 231 -1.99 4.19 -7.03
C LEU A 231 -2.09 2.75 -6.52
N PRO A 232 -2.66 1.81 -7.30
CA PRO A 232 -2.63 0.41 -6.95
C PRO A 232 -1.21 -0.15 -7.12
N VAL A 233 -0.73 -0.91 -6.13
CA VAL A 233 0.59 -1.54 -6.14
C VAL A 233 0.52 -2.99 -5.64
N TRP A 234 1.41 -3.81 -6.16
CA TRP A 234 1.73 -5.12 -5.59
C TRP A 234 2.85 -4.97 -4.57
N ALA A 235 2.57 -5.33 -3.32
CA ALA A 235 3.55 -5.41 -2.25
C ALA A 235 3.98 -6.86 -2.04
N PHE A 236 5.29 -7.09 -2.19
CA PHE A 236 5.94 -8.38 -1.94
C PHE A 236 6.68 -8.33 -0.61
N GLU A 237 6.22 -9.12 0.35
CA GLU A 237 6.93 -9.33 1.61
C GLU A 237 8.02 -10.37 1.40
N VAL A 238 9.27 -9.94 1.37
CA VAL A 238 10.43 -10.79 1.06
C VAL A 238 11.26 -10.99 2.32
N LYS A 239 11.42 -12.24 2.73
CA LYS A 239 12.35 -12.65 3.76
C LYS A 239 13.66 -13.11 3.14
N HIS A 240 14.74 -12.46 3.51
CA HIS A 240 16.09 -12.85 3.15
C HIS A 240 16.96 -12.89 4.41
N GLU A 241 17.54 -14.06 4.68
CA GLU A 241 18.26 -14.34 5.93
C GLU A 241 17.40 -14.06 7.18
N LYS A 242 17.72 -12.98 7.92
CA LYS A 242 17.01 -12.52 9.12
C LYS A 242 16.23 -11.22 8.91
N GLN A 243 16.24 -10.67 7.70
CA GLN A 243 15.58 -9.43 7.36
C GLN A 243 14.32 -9.70 6.55
N THR A 244 13.27 -8.95 6.84
CA THR A 244 12.06 -8.89 6.03
C THR A 244 12.00 -7.51 5.40
N THR A 245 11.81 -7.45 4.09
CA THR A 245 11.75 -6.21 3.31
C THR A 245 10.53 -6.26 2.41
N PHE A 246 9.90 -5.10 2.19
CA PHE A 246 8.81 -4.96 1.25
C PHE A 246 9.31 -4.38 -0.06
N PHE A 247 8.99 -5.03 -1.18
CA PHE A 247 9.19 -4.50 -2.51
C PHE A 247 7.85 -4.15 -3.14
N LEU A 248 7.79 -3.00 -3.80
CA LEU A 248 6.57 -2.47 -4.39
C LEU A 248 6.69 -2.44 -5.90
N VAL A 249 5.66 -2.92 -6.59
CA VAL A 249 5.53 -2.84 -8.05
C VAL A 249 4.27 -2.08 -8.39
N ASN A 250 4.37 -1.05 -9.22
CA ASN A 250 3.26 -0.30 -9.76
C ASN A 250 2.32 -1.25 -10.51
N GLY A 251 1.06 -1.31 -10.08
CA GLY A 251 0.05 -2.20 -10.64
C GLY A 251 -0.43 -1.79 -12.04
N LEU A 252 -0.28 -0.52 -12.42
CA LEU A 252 -0.74 0.00 -13.73
C LEU A 252 0.39 0.02 -14.75
N GLU A 253 1.59 0.45 -14.35
CA GLU A 253 2.73 0.62 -15.26
C GLU A 253 3.69 -0.57 -15.29
N GLY A 254 3.69 -1.42 -14.26
CA GLY A 254 4.61 -2.55 -14.16
C GLY A 254 6.06 -2.12 -13.95
N SER A 255 6.29 -1.16 -13.05
CA SER A 255 7.61 -0.66 -12.65
C SER A 255 7.83 -0.85 -11.15
N VAL A 256 9.07 -1.10 -10.73
CA VAL A 256 9.43 -1.17 -9.30
C VAL A 256 9.48 0.23 -8.71
N ILE A 257 8.85 0.42 -7.54
CA ILE A 257 8.88 1.67 -6.78
C ILE A 257 10.09 1.61 -5.82
N ASN A 258 11.02 2.54 -5.96
CA ASN A 258 12.29 2.53 -5.22
C ASN A 258 12.09 2.80 -3.71
N SER A 259 12.79 2.02 -2.90
CA SER A 259 12.69 2.01 -1.43
C SER A 259 13.05 3.32 -0.72
N SER A 260 13.68 4.29 -1.41
CA SER A 260 13.90 5.64 -0.88
C SER A 260 12.60 6.37 -0.51
N ASP A 261 11.48 5.97 -1.11
CA ASP A 261 10.17 6.59 -0.87
C ASP A 261 9.45 5.96 0.34
N LEU A 262 9.87 4.77 0.81
CA LEU A 262 9.26 4.08 1.95
C LEU A 262 9.66 4.68 3.29
N GLN A 263 10.87 5.24 3.40
CA GLN A 263 11.38 5.80 4.67
C GLN A 263 10.77 7.16 5.04
N ALA A 264 10.14 7.86 4.09
CA ALA A 264 9.50 9.15 4.37
C ALA A 264 8.24 9.05 5.25
N ASN A 265 7.66 7.85 5.40
CA ASN A 265 6.42 7.64 6.17
C ASN A 265 6.64 6.94 7.53
N GLU A 266 7.89 6.57 7.88
CA GLU A 266 8.24 5.94 9.15
C GLU A 266 8.72 6.93 10.23
N GLU A 267 8.75 8.25 9.97
CA GLU A 267 9.08 9.23 11.01
C GLU A 267 7.98 9.29 12.09
N ILE A 268 8.12 8.43 13.10
CA ILE A 268 7.47 8.53 14.39
C ILE A 268 7.91 9.86 15.03
N PRO A 269 7.00 10.81 15.35
CA PRO A 269 7.36 11.94 16.18
C PRO A 269 7.66 11.40 17.59
N ASN A 270 8.94 11.24 17.89
CA ASN A 270 9.42 10.93 19.22
C ASN A 270 9.23 12.18 20.10
N SER A 271 8.05 12.35 20.68
CA SER A 271 7.82 13.35 21.74
C SER A 271 6.80 12.89 22.78
N GLU A 272 6.95 11.66 23.29
CA GLU A 272 6.28 11.22 24.53
C GLU A 272 6.88 11.85 25.80
N SER A 273 7.91 12.69 25.69
CA SER A 273 8.57 13.36 26.82
C SER A 273 7.75 14.53 27.41
N ASP A 274 6.95 15.25 26.61
CA ASP A 274 6.38 16.54 27.05
C ASP A 274 4.94 16.44 27.58
N ALA A 275 4.23 15.36 27.28
CA ALA A 275 2.83 15.18 27.71
C ALA A 275 2.70 14.80 29.19
N VAL A 276 3.71 14.14 29.77
CA VAL A 276 3.68 13.68 31.17
C VAL A 276 3.97 14.82 32.17
N GLN A 277 4.67 15.88 31.74
CA GLN A 277 4.96 17.02 32.61
C GLN A 277 3.81 18.02 32.76
N LYS A 278 2.90 18.12 31.78
CA LYS A 278 1.74 19.03 31.84
C LYS A 278 0.53 18.48 32.60
N ALA A 279 0.52 17.19 32.95
CA ALA A 279 -0.56 16.58 33.73
C ALA A 279 -0.38 16.70 35.27
N ARG A 280 0.65 17.43 35.74
CA ARG A 280 0.97 17.60 37.17
C ARG A 280 1.05 19.05 37.66
N GLN A 281 0.49 20.02 36.91
CA GLN A 281 0.31 21.40 37.38
C GLN A 281 -1.15 21.82 37.27
#